data_AF-A0A6V8LWV1-F1
#
_entry.id   AF-A0A6V8LWV1-F1
#
_cell.length_a   1.000
_cell.length_b   1.000
_cell.length_c   1.000
_cell.angle_alpha   90.00
_cell.angle_beta   90.00
_cell.angle_gamma   90.00
#
_symmetry.space_group_name_H-M   'P 1'
#
loop_
_entity.id
_entity.type
_entity.pdbx_description
1 polymer ?
#
loop_
_entity_poly.entity_id
_entity_poly.type
_entity_poly.pdbx_seq_one_letter_code
_entity_poly.pdbx_strand_id
1 'polypeptide(L)'
;MSQVNRATLAALLAVFLLAAQAQAQEKRDGHYWRTIPETEKLDVILGFFDGMALSESLIHIVVRDNYSVCTDVIESIMAQTSKYMDNLTTAQIATGLDAFFEDPQNRNIPIYWGIWVVARQAGGDKNTQSLVKELRRAHK
;
A
#
# COMPACT_ATOMS: atom_id res chain seq x y z
N MET A 1 -6.67 49.34 -17.03
CA MET A 1 -6.76 48.41 -15.87
C MET A 1 -8.07 47.66 -16.01
N SER A 2 -8.06 46.41 -16.48
CA SER A 2 -9.31 45.66 -16.66
C SER A 2 -9.86 45.23 -15.30
N GLN A 3 -11.11 45.55 -15.01
CA GLN A 3 -11.82 45.00 -13.87
C GLN A 3 -12.05 43.52 -14.13
N VAL A 4 -11.33 42.67 -13.39
CA VAL A 4 -11.63 41.23 -13.36
C VAL A 4 -13.02 41.08 -12.75
N ASN A 5 -13.95 40.60 -13.56
CA ASN A 5 -15.35 40.51 -13.17
C ASN A 5 -15.54 39.40 -12.12
N ARG A 6 -16.47 39.57 -11.17
CA ARG A 6 -16.67 38.60 -10.07
C ARG A 6 -16.97 37.18 -10.57
N ALA A 7 -17.66 37.07 -11.69
CA ALA A 7 -17.93 35.79 -12.36
C ALA A 7 -16.65 35.09 -12.85
N THR A 8 -15.66 35.85 -13.33
CA THR A 8 -14.37 35.32 -13.78
C THR A 8 -13.54 34.80 -12.62
N LEU A 9 -13.55 35.51 -11.49
CA LEU A 9 -12.91 35.07 -10.24
C LEU A 9 -13.55 33.79 -9.68
N ALA A 10 -14.89 33.70 -9.70
CA ALA A 10 -15.61 32.50 -9.25
C ALA A 10 -15.33 31.28 -10.15
N ALA A 11 -15.29 31.48 -11.47
CA ALA A 11 -14.96 30.41 -12.41
C ALA A 11 -13.53 29.89 -12.22
N LEU A 12 -12.54 30.79 -12.03
CA LEU A 12 -11.17 30.40 -11.74
C LEU A 12 -11.06 29.62 -10.43
N LEU A 13 -11.73 30.06 -9.37
CA LEU A 13 -11.73 29.36 -8.08
C LEU A 13 -12.32 27.93 -8.20
N ALA A 14 -13.40 27.76 -8.97
CA ALA A 14 -14.00 26.45 -9.24
C ALA A 14 -13.05 25.51 -10.00
N VAL A 15 -12.33 26.02 -10.99
CA VAL A 15 -11.32 25.25 -11.73
C VAL A 15 -10.16 24.81 -10.82
N PHE A 16 -9.68 25.70 -9.94
CA PHE A 16 -8.63 25.35 -8.97
C PHE A 16 -9.08 24.31 -7.94
N LEU A 17 -10.34 24.37 -7.47
CA LEU A 17 -10.89 23.40 -6.53
C LEU A 17 -11.04 21.99 -7.16
N LEU A 18 -11.46 21.92 -8.43
CA LEU A 18 -11.54 20.66 -9.19
C LEU A 18 -10.15 20.07 -9.45
N ALA A 19 -9.16 20.90 -9.79
CA ALA A 19 -7.78 20.46 -9.98
C ALA A 19 -7.13 19.96 -8.67
N ALA A 20 -7.45 20.58 -7.53
CA ALA A 20 -6.96 20.15 -6.23
C ALA A 20 -7.46 18.75 -5.82
N GLN A 21 -8.70 18.39 -6.18
CA GLN A 21 -9.22 17.04 -5.95
C GLN A 21 -8.55 16.00 -6.86
N ALA A 22 -8.22 16.35 -8.10
CA ALA A 22 -7.55 15.44 -9.04
C ALA A 22 -6.07 15.16 -8.68
N GLN A 23 -5.41 16.06 -7.94
CA GLN A 23 -4.02 15.89 -7.49
C GLN A 23 -3.88 15.22 -6.13
N ALA A 24 -4.96 14.98 -5.39
CA ALA A 24 -4.89 14.16 -4.19
C ALA A 24 -4.69 12.70 -4.61
N GLN A 25 -3.43 12.23 -4.57
CA GLN A 25 -3.11 10.81 -4.69
C GLN A 25 -4.02 10.05 -3.71
N GLU A 26 -4.90 9.19 -4.23
CA GLU A 26 -5.80 8.43 -3.38
C GLU A 26 -4.98 7.59 -2.41
N LYS A 27 -5.18 7.83 -1.11
CA LYS A 27 -4.45 7.12 -0.07
C LYS A 27 -4.96 5.69 -0.04
N ARG A 28 -4.15 4.76 -0.55
CA ARG A 28 -4.44 3.32 -0.54
C ARG A 28 -4.25 2.73 0.85
N ASP A 29 -5.16 3.06 1.76
CA ASP A 29 -5.24 2.56 3.13
C ASP A 29 -6.52 1.76 3.38
N GLY A 30 -6.77 1.40 4.63
CA GLY A 30 -7.96 0.65 5.03
C GLY A 30 -9.28 1.39 4.84
N HIS A 31 -9.30 2.73 4.69
CA HIS A 31 -10.52 3.43 4.30
C HIS A 31 -10.85 3.14 2.84
N TYR A 32 -9.87 3.29 1.94
CA TYR A 32 -10.00 2.95 0.53
C TYR A 32 -10.34 1.48 0.32
N TRP A 33 -9.67 0.56 1.04
CA TRP A 33 -9.91 -0.88 0.92
C TRP A 33 -11.38 -1.27 1.13
N ARG A 34 -12.06 -0.60 2.06
CA ARG A 34 -13.46 -0.92 2.42
C ARG A 34 -14.48 -0.34 1.44
N THR A 35 -14.09 0.61 0.61
CA THR A 35 -14.99 1.24 -0.37
C THR A 35 -14.97 0.55 -1.72
N ILE A 36 -13.91 -0.19 -2.03
CA ILE A 36 -13.73 -0.82 -3.34
C ILE A 36 -14.43 -2.20 -3.42
N PRO A 37 -14.95 -2.57 -4.61
CA PRO A 37 -15.55 -3.88 -4.84
C PRO A 37 -14.51 -5.00 -4.77
N GLU A 38 -14.98 -6.23 -4.57
CA GLU A 38 -14.13 -7.42 -4.41
C GLU A 38 -13.18 -7.65 -5.59
N THR A 39 -13.62 -7.38 -6.82
CA THR A 39 -12.76 -7.51 -8.01
C THR A 39 -11.59 -6.54 -7.96
N GLU A 40 -11.80 -5.29 -7.55
CA GLU A 40 -10.75 -4.28 -7.44
C GLU A 40 -9.78 -4.58 -6.29
N LYS A 41 -10.26 -5.20 -5.21
CA LYS A 41 -9.38 -5.68 -4.12
C LYS A 41 -8.36 -6.70 -4.62
N LEU A 42 -8.79 -7.62 -5.49
CA LEU A 42 -7.89 -8.60 -6.10
C LEU A 42 -6.88 -7.92 -7.03
N ASP A 43 -7.30 -6.94 -7.83
CA ASP A 43 -6.40 -6.16 -8.70
C ASP A 43 -5.33 -5.41 -7.90
N VAL A 44 -5.70 -4.83 -6.76
CA VAL A 44 -4.75 -4.16 -5.85
C VAL A 44 -3.70 -5.15 -5.32
N ILE A 45 -4.12 -6.36 -4.93
CA ILE A 45 -3.20 -7.39 -4.45
C ILE A 45 -2.29 -7.89 -5.57
N LEU A 46 -2.83 -8.13 -6.77
CA LEU A 46 -2.04 -8.51 -7.94
C LEU A 46 -0.98 -7.45 -8.27
N GLY A 47 -1.38 -6.18 -8.32
CA GLY A 47 -0.44 -5.08 -8.56
C GLY A 47 0.65 -4.97 -7.48
N PHE A 48 0.36 -5.33 -6.23
CA PHE A 48 1.36 -5.42 -5.18
C PHE A 48 2.38 -6.54 -5.46
N PHE A 49 1.92 -7.73 -5.83
CA PHE A 49 2.81 -8.85 -6.18
C PHE A 49 3.63 -8.59 -7.43
N ASP A 50 3.03 -8.05 -8.48
CA ASP A 50 3.74 -7.64 -9.70
C ASP A 50 4.80 -6.57 -9.39
N GLY A 51 4.48 -5.63 -8.50
CA GLY A 51 5.43 -4.62 -8.00
C GLY A 51 6.61 -5.25 -7.25
N MET A 52 6.36 -6.26 -6.40
CA MET A 52 7.43 -7.00 -5.72
C MET A 52 8.30 -7.77 -6.71
N ALA A 53 7.71 -8.51 -7.65
CA ALA A 53 8.44 -9.27 -8.67
C ALA A 53 9.29 -8.36 -9.59
N LEU A 54 8.74 -7.20 -9.95
CA LEU A 54 9.49 -6.17 -10.67
C LEU A 54 10.66 -5.65 -9.83
N SER A 55 10.45 -5.38 -8.54
CA SER A 55 11.50 -4.88 -7.66
C SER A 55 12.65 -5.88 -7.51
N GLU A 56 12.34 -7.17 -7.36
CA GLU A 56 13.32 -8.26 -7.32
C GLU A 56 14.11 -8.33 -8.62
N SER A 57 13.42 -8.26 -9.76
CA SER A 57 14.06 -8.25 -11.09
C SER A 57 15.01 -7.06 -11.25
N LEU A 58 14.61 -5.86 -10.83
CA LEU A 58 15.46 -4.66 -10.89
C LEU A 58 16.68 -4.78 -9.97
N ILE A 59 16.52 -5.37 -8.79
CA ILE A 59 17.65 -5.62 -7.88
C ILE A 59 18.66 -6.56 -8.54
N HIS A 60 18.20 -7.63 -9.18
CA HIS A 60 19.07 -8.59 -9.85
C HIS A 60 19.77 -8.02 -11.10
N ILE A 61 19.05 -7.24 -11.92
CA ILE A 61 19.56 -6.74 -13.21
C ILE A 61 20.40 -5.47 -13.05
N VAL A 62 19.92 -4.51 -12.25
CA VAL A 62 20.48 -3.16 -12.22
C VAL A 62 21.34 -2.97 -10.98
N VAL A 63 20.86 -3.41 -9.82
CA VAL A 63 21.48 -3.03 -8.54
C VAL A 63 22.69 -3.90 -8.23
N ARG A 64 22.58 -5.21 -8.38
CA ARG A 64 23.67 -6.15 -8.08
C ARG A 64 24.91 -5.93 -8.95
N ASP A 65 24.71 -5.56 -10.21
CA ASP A 65 25.81 -5.39 -11.17
C ASP A 65 26.48 -4.01 -11.07
N ASN A 66 25.79 -3.00 -10.51
CA ASN A 66 26.28 -1.61 -10.51
C ASN A 66 26.53 -1.01 -9.12
N TYR A 67 26.08 -1.67 -8.03
CA TYR A 67 26.16 -1.13 -6.67
C TYR A 67 26.66 -2.17 -5.68
N SER A 68 27.52 -1.75 -4.75
CA SER A 68 27.89 -2.54 -3.57
C SER A 68 26.77 -2.48 -2.54
N VAL A 69 25.63 -3.12 -2.84
CA VAL A 69 24.61 -3.35 -1.82
C VAL A 69 25.06 -4.51 -0.95
N CYS A 70 24.88 -4.40 0.37
CA CYS A 70 25.07 -5.53 1.28
C CYS A 70 24.11 -6.65 0.88
N THR A 71 24.61 -7.67 0.16
CA THR A 71 23.84 -8.81 -0.35
C THR A 71 22.96 -9.42 0.74
N ASP A 72 23.47 -9.49 1.97
CA ASP A 72 22.78 -10.00 3.16
C ASP A 72 21.42 -9.32 3.43
N VAL A 73 21.28 -8.02 3.15
CA VAL A 73 20.03 -7.29 3.36
C VAL A 73 18.99 -7.68 2.31
N ILE A 74 19.41 -7.80 1.05
CA ILE A 74 18.55 -8.23 -0.05
C ILE A 74 18.09 -9.67 0.21
N GLU A 75 19.02 -10.57 0.54
CA GLU A 75 18.72 -11.97 0.84
C GLU A 75 17.77 -12.09 2.04
N SER A 76 17.94 -11.28 3.08
CA SER A 76 17.03 -11.25 4.22
C SER A 76 15.61 -10.84 3.82
N ILE A 77 15.46 -9.82 2.96
CA ILE A 77 14.16 -9.37 2.46
C ILE A 77 13.50 -10.48 1.63
N MET A 78 14.24 -11.08 0.69
CA MET A 78 13.72 -12.17 -0.15
C MET A 78 13.29 -13.38 0.69
N ALA A 79 14.09 -13.76 1.69
CA ALA A 79 13.77 -14.86 2.60
C ALA A 79 12.49 -14.58 3.42
N GLN A 80 12.27 -13.33 3.85
CA GLN A 80 11.04 -12.94 4.55
C GLN A 80 9.82 -13.00 3.63
N THR A 81 9.94 -12.50 2.40
CA THR A 81 8.87 -12.57 1.40
C THR A 81 8.48 -14.02 1.14
N SER A 82 9.45 -14.88 0.83
CA SER A 82 9.19 -16.31 0.58
C SER A 82 8.54 -16.99 1.78
N LYS A 83 9.06 -16.75 2.99
CA LYS A 83 8.55 -17.36 4.23
C LYS A 83 7.07 -17.08 4.48
N TYR A 84 6.60 -15.87 4.19
CA TYR A 84 5.25 -15.43 4.58
C TYR A 84 4.26 -15.36 3.42
N MET A 85 4.72 -15.12 2.19
CA MET A 85 3.84 -14.83 1.05
C MET A 85 3.62 -16.03 0.12
N ASP A 86 4.58 -16.96 -0.01
CA ASP A 86 4.53 -18.02 -1.04
C ASP A 86 3.34 -18.98 -0.91
N ASN A 87 2.82 -19.14 0.30
CA ASN A 87 1.74 -20.08 0.60
C ASN A 87 0.36 -19.41 0.69
N LEU A 88 0.24 -18.15 0.28
CA LEU A 88 -1.01 -17.39 0.36
C LEU A 88 -1.55 -17.08 -1.02
N THR A 89 -2.81 -17.43 -1.22
CA THR A 89 -3.57 -16.99 -2.39
C THR A 89 -3.98 -15.52 -2.24
N THR A 90 -4.20 -14.84 -3.36
CA THR A 90 -4.71 -13.46 -3.36
C THR A 90 -6.06 -13.36 -2.64
N ALA A 91 -6.93 -14.36 -2.77
CA ALA A 91 -8.21 -14.43 -2.07
C ALA A 91 -8.06 -14.55 -0.54
N GLN A 92 -7.10 -15.35 -0.05
CA GLN A 92 -6.80 -15.43 1.38
C GLN A 92 -6.28 -14.11 1.93
N ILE A 93 -5.43 -13.41 1.17
CA ILE A 93 -4.95 -12.08 1.54
C ILE A 93 -6.11 -11.08 1.57
N ALA A 94 -6.98 -11.07 0.56
CA ALA A 94 -8.14 -10.18 0.51
C ALA A 94 -9.06 -10.39 1.71
N THR A 95 -9.38 -11.65 2.03
CA THR A 95 -10.19 -12.01 3.20
C THR A 95 -9.53 -11.58 4.50
N GLY A 96 -8.21 -11.76 4.62
CA GLY A 96 -7.46 -11.32 5.79
C GLY A 96 -7.43 -9.80 5.93
N LEU A 97 -7.32 -9.06 4.82
CA LEU A 97 -7.37 -7.60 4.82
C LEU A 97 -8.76 -7.08 5.21
N ASP A 98 -9.82 -7.74 4.75
CA ASP A 98 -11.19 -7.43 5.19
C ASP A 98 -11.29 -7.55 6.72
N ALA A 99 -10.88 -8.68 7.28
CA ALA A 99 -10.87 -8.87 8.73
C ALA A 99 -9.96 -7.87 9.46
N PHE A 100 -8.80 -7.54 8.90
CA PHE A 100 -7.84 -6.62 9.50
C PHE A 100 -8.37 -5.17 9.54
N PHE A 101 -9.00 -4.70 8.47
CA PHE A 101 -9.49 -3.31 8.36
C PHE A 101 -10.89 -3.08 8.94
N GLU A 102 -11.57 -4.13 9.42
CA GLU A 102 -12.77 -3.97 10.24
C GLU A 102 -12.49 -3.15 11.51
N ASP A 103 -11.32 -3.32 12.14
CA ASP A 103 -10.89 -2.51 13.28
C ASP A 103 -10.64 -1.05 12.86
N PRO A 104 -11.38 -0.07 13.41
CA PRO A 104 -11.18 1.35 13.11
C PRO A 104 -9.75 1.85 13.30
N GLN A 105 -8.99 1.28 14.25
CA GLN A 105 -7.60 1.67 14.50
C GLN A 105 -6.64 1.26 13.39
N ASN A 106 -7.05 0.36 12.50
CA ASN A 106 -6.22 -0.11 11.38
C ASN A 106 -6.47 0.67 10.09
N ARG A 107 -7.53 1.48 9.99
CA ARG A 107 -7.99 2.03 8.71
C ARG A 107 -7.06 3.06 8.08
N ASN A 108 -6.22 3.71 8.88
CA ASN A 108 -5.20 4.63 8.37
C ASN A 108 -3.91 3.93 7.89
N ILE A 109 -3.76 2.63 8.17
CA ILE A 109 -2.59 1.84 7.78
C ILE A 109 -2.65 1.58 6.27
N PRO A 110 -1.58 1.85 5.50
CA PRO A 110 -1.50 1.53 4.08
C PRO A 110 -1.75 0.05 3.78
N ILE A 111 -2.41 -0.25 2.67
CA ILE A 111 -2.77 -1.63 2.27
C ILE A 111 -1.54 -2.53 2.20
N TYR A 112 -0.41 -2.06 1.66
CA TYR A 112 0.81 -2.86 1.56
C TYR A 112 1.32 -3.32 2.93
N TRP A 113 1.16 -2.50 3.99
CA TRP A 113 1.47 -2.92 5.36
C TRP A 113 0.43 -3.89 5.91
N GLY A 114 -0.84 -3.70 5.56
CA GLY A 114 -1.90 -4.67 5.85
C GLY A 114 -1.59 -6.05 5.28
N ILE A 115 -1.08 -6.13 4.03
CA ILE A 115 -0.72 -7.39 3.37
C ILE A 115 0.37 -8.11 4.19
N TRP A 116 1.41 -7.38 4.62
CA TRP A 116 2.46 -7.93 5.49
C TRP A 116 1.93 -8.41 6.84
N VAL A 117 1.00 -7.69 7.46
CA VAL A 117 0.36 -8.11 8.71
C VAL A 117 -0.40 -9.41 8.51
N VAL A 118 -1.26 -9.48 7.49
CA VAL A 118 -2.06 -10.68 7.18
C VAL A 118 -1.16 -11.87 6.90
N ALA A 119 -0.10 -11.69 6.11
CA ALA A 119 0.81 -12.76 5.77
C ALA A 119 1.57 -13.30 6.99
N ARG A 120 2.04 -12.40 7.86
CA ARG A 120 2.71 -12.77 9.11
C ARG A 120 1.77 -13.43 10.12
N GLN A 121 0.51 -12.98 10.19
CA GLN A 121 -0.51 -13.64 11.01
C GLN A 121 -0.78 -15.06 10.54
N ALA A 122 -0.97 -15.25 9.23
CA ALA A 122 -1.18 -16.57 8.65
C ALA A 122 0.01 -17.51 8.86
N GLY A 123 1.23 -16.97 8.80
CA GLY A 123 2.48 -17.69 9.10
C GLY A 123 2.78 -17.87 10.59
N GLY A 124 1.89 -17.47 11.50
CA GLY A 124 2.07 -17.65 12.95
C GLY A 124 3.22 -16.82 13.57
N ASP A 125 3.57 -15.66 13.00
CA ASP A 125 4.61 -14.80 13.55
C ASP A 125 4.17 -14.19 14.90
N LYS A 126 4.91 -14.56 15.95
CA LYS A 126 4.69 -14.09 17.33
C LYS A 126 4.83 -12.57 17.48
N ASN A 127 5.53 -11.91 16.56
CA ASN A 127 5.79 -10.47 16.61
C ASN A 127 4.71 -9.64 15.90
N THR A 128 3.71 -10.26 15.27
CA THR A 128 2.74 -9.53 14.46
C THR A 128 1.97 -8.47 15.26
N GLN A 129 1.64 -8.76 16.53
CA GLN A 129 0.96 -7.77 17.38
C GLN A 129 1.83 -6.56 17.72
N SER A 130 3.15 -6.73 17.79
CA SER A 130 4.08 -5.60 17.95
C SER A 130 4.10 -4.75 16.68
N LEU A 131 4.19 -5.39 15.52
CA LEU A 131 4.13 -4.73 14.22
C LEU A 131 2.85 -3.89 14.06
N VAL A 132 1.68 -4.45 14.37
CA VAL A 132 0.40 -3.71 14.31
C VAL A 132 0.42 -2.48 15.22
N LYS A 133 0.96 -2.59 16.44
CA LYS A 133 1.06 -1.45 17.36
C LYS A 133 1.97 -0.34 16.82
N GLU A 134 3.08 -0.71 16.18
CA GLU A 134 3.99 0.25 15.55
C GLU A 134 3.32 0.95 14.36
N LEU A 135 2.64 0.19 13.50
CA LEU A 135 1.91 0.74 12.36
C LEU A 135 0.79 1.71 12.79
N ARG A 136 0.03 1.38 13.84
CA ARG A 136 -0.98 2.28 14.43
C ARG A 136 -0.38 3.57 14.97
N ARG A 137 0.87 3.53 15.45
CA ARG A 137 1.58 4.75 15.91
C ARG A 137 2.09 5.58 14.75
N ALA A 138 2.58 4.94 13.69
CA ALA A 138 3.13 5.59 12.51
C ALA A 138 2.04 6.22 11.62
N HIS A 139 0.83 5.67 11.63
CA HIS A 139 -0.27 6.06 10.73
C HIS A 139 -1.52 6.50 11.50
N LYS A 140 -1.38 7.48 12.40
CA LYS A 140 -2.53 8.04 13.12
C LYS A 140 -3.41 8.92 12.24
#